data_AF-A0A2W4KQ00-F1
#
_entry.id   AF-A0A2W4KQ00-F1
#
_cell.length_a   1.000
_cell.length_b   1.000
_cell.length_c   1.000
_cell.angle_alpha   90.00
_cell.angle_beta   90.00
_cell.angle_gamma   90.00
#
_symmetry.space_group_name_H-M   'P 1'
#
loop_
_entity.id
_entity.type
_entity.pdbx_description
1 polymer ?
#
loop_
_entity_poly.entity_id
_entity_poly.type
_entity_poly.pdbx_seq_one_letter_code
_entity_poly.pdbx_strand_id
1 'polypeptide(L)'
;MAGLVSVRLPVVDRIGRPAGEKEFWVEPRHEAELRRWVEYVNRNGRRFLALILGETVLGLAGAFLQPNWQGAFWLVVACMVGLGATIFVYPFATPETNRMLGMRRARSLARASGVLVLAMAAFLATQLPS
;
A
#
# COMPACT_ATOMS: atom_id res chain seq x y z
N MET A 1 -12.35 -34.35 0.71
CA MET A 1 -12.27 -33.06 0.01
C MET A 1 -13.22 -32.11 0.73
N ALA A 2 -12.70 -31.09 1.43
CA ALA A 2 -13.58 -30.10 2.06
C ALA A 2 -14.19 -29.24 0.96
N GLY A 3 -15.52 -29.14 0.91
CA GLY A 3 -16.22 -28.28 -0.04
C GLY A 3 -15.89 -26.81 0.19
N LEU A 4 -16.02 -26.00 -0.86
CA LEU A 4 -15.98 -24.54 -0.74
C LEU A 4 -17.20 -24.07 0.07
N VAL A 5 -16.99 -23.11 0.97
CA VAL A 5 -18.06 -22.42 1.69
C VAL A 5 -18.24 -21.02 1.11
N SER A 6 -19.49 -20.57 1.02
CA SER A 6 -19.78 -19.19 0.64
C SER A 6 -19.78 -18.28 1.87
N VAL A 7 -19.12 -17.14 1.74
CA VAL A 7 -18.98 -16.15 2.81
C VAL A 7 -19.32 -14.78 2.23
N ARG A 8 -20.31 -14.11 2.82
CA ARG A 8 -20.67 -12.72 2.46
C ARG A 8 -19.95 -11.75 3.37
N LEU A 9 -19.24 -10.80 2.77
CA LEU A 9 -18.48 -9.79 3.51
C LEU A 9 -18.75 -8.39 2.96
N PRO A 10 -18.81 -7.37 3.82
CA PRO A 10 -18.88 -5.98 3.38
C PRO A 10 -17.59 -5.63 2.65
N VAL A 11 -17.71 -5.00 1.49
CA VAL A 11 -16.57 -4.59 0.67
C VAL A 11 -16.60 -3.09 0.43
N VAL A 12 -15.43 -2.52 0.12
CA VAL A 12 -15.30 -1.15 -0.36
C VAL A 12 -15.03 -1.10 -1.85
N ASP A 13 -15.37 0.03 -2.48
CA ASP A 13 -15.02 0.33 -3.86
C ASP A 13 -13.53 0.66 -4.02
N ARG A 14 -13.12 1.03 -5.25
CA ARG A 14 -11.73 1.35 -5.59
C ARG A 14 -11.16 2.56 -4.83
N ILE A 15 -12.00 3.41 -4.24
CA ILE A 15 -11.60 4.60 -3.50
C ILE A 15 -11.86 4.46 -2.00
N GLY A 16 -12.24 3.27 -1.53
CA GLY A 16 -12.44 2.96 -0.12
C GLY A 16 -13.81 3.37 0.44
N ARG A 17 -14.83 3.59 -0.41
CA ARG A 17 -16.22 3.83 0.04
C ARG A 17 -16.98 2.50 0.20
N PRO A 18 -17.92 2.39 1.15
CA PRO A 18 -18.76 1.19 1.27
C PRO A 18 -19.48 0.87 -0.05
N ALA A 19 -19.36 -0.36 -0.52
CA ALA A 19 -19.91 -0.82 -1.80
C ALA A 19 -20.93 -1.97 -1.65
N GLY A 20 -21.41 -2.20 -0.43
CA GLY A 20 -22.32 -3.31 -0.09
C GLY A 20 -21.57 -4.59 0.28
N GLU A 21 -22.23 -5.73 0.11
CA GLU A 21 -21.67 -7.04 0.41
C GLU A 21 -21.29 -7.79 -0.86
N LYS A 22 -20.21 -8.58 -0.80
CA LYS A 22 -19.79 -9.49 -1.86
C LYS A 22 -19.67 -10.91 -1.32
N GLU A 23 -20.15 -11.86 -2.12
CA GLU A 23 -20.02 -13.28 -1.84
C GLU A 23 -18.68 -13.81 -2.34
N PHE A 24 -17.96 -14.52 -1.47
CA PHE A 24 -16.68 -15.16 -1.75
C PHE A 24 -16.80 -16.66 -1.50
N TRP A 25 -16.24 -17.46 -2.40
CA TRP A 25 -16.13 -18.91 -2.25
C TRP A 25 -14.72 -19.25 -1.78
N VAL A 26 -14.59 -19.78 -0.57
CA VAL A 26 -13.30 -20.08 0.05
C VAL A 26 -13.31 -21.45 0.70
N GLU A 27 -12.13 -22.06 0.84
CA GLU A 27 -12.00 -23.21 1.72
C GLU A 27 -12.18 -22.78 3.18
N PRO A 28 -12.84 -23.57 4.05
CA PRO A 28 -13.10 -23.21 5.44
C PRO A 28 -11.84 -22.75 6.22
N ARG A 29 -10.68 -23.35 5.95
CA ARG A 29 -9.41 -22.98 6.59
C ARG A 29 -8.92 -21.56 6.27
N HIS A 30 -9.41 -20.94 5.19
CA HIS A 30 -9.01 -19.60 4.74
C HIS A 30 -10.04 -18.52 5.05
N GLU A 31 -11.23 -18.87 5.54
CA GLU A 31 -12.29 -17.90 5.86
C GLU A 31 -11.81 -16.83 6.85
N ALA A 32 -11.18 -17.24 7.95
CA ALA A 32 -10.69 -16.32 8.97
C ALA A 32 -9.56 -15.40 8.45
N GLU A 33 -8.77 -15.85 7.47
CA GLU A 33 -7.74 -15.03 6.83
C GLU A 33 -8.38 -14.00 5.87
N LEU A 34 -9.40 -14.42 5.10
CA LEU A 34 -10.15 -13.52 4.22
C LEU A 34 -10.90 -12.45 5.01
N ARG A 35 -11.63 -12.82 6.07
CA ARG A 35 -12.37 -11.86 6.92
C ARG A 35 -11.45 -10.77 7.46
N ARG A 36 -10.32 -11.16 8.07
CA ARG A 36 -9.32 -10.23 8.58
C ARG A 36 -8.75 -9.33 7.49
N TRP A 37 -8.52 -9.87 6.30
CA TRP A 37 -8.03 -9.07 5.18
C TRP A 37 -9.04 -8.03 4.71
N VAL A 38 -10.31 -8.43 4.52
CA VAL A 38 -11.37 -7.53 4.08
C VAL A 38 -11.61 -6.43 5.11
N GLU A 39 -11.66 -6.78 6.40
CA GLU A 39 -11.80 -5.81 7.48
C GLU A 39 -10.63 -4.81 7.51
N TYR A 40 -9.40 -5.31 7.34
CA TYR A 40 -8.21 -4.47 7.26
C TYR A 40 -8.26 -3.51 6.05
N VAL A 41 -8.65 -4.00 4.87
CA VAL A 41 -8.81 -3.18 3.66
C VAL A 41 -9.90 -2.13 3.86
N ASN A 42 -11.05 -2.51 4.40
CA ASN A 42 -12.16 -1.58 4.64
C ASN A 42 -11.76 -0.46 5.62
N ARG A 43 -11.00 -0.79 6.66
CA ARG A 43 -10.56 0.18 7.67
C ARG A 43 -9.45 1.11 7.17
N ASN A 44 -8.53 0.61 6.34
CA ASN A 44 -7.29 1.31 6.01
C ASN A 44 -7.16 1.76 4.55
N GLY A 45 -7.97 1.21 3.64
CA GLY A 45 -7.84 1.45 2.20
C GLY A 45 -7.90 2.93 1.82
N ARG A 46 -8.87 3.67 2.37
CA ARG A 46 -8.99 5.12 2.12
C ARG A 46 -7.79 5.90 2.68
N ARG A 47 -7.28 5.52 3.85
CA ARG A 47 -6.10 6.17 4.47
C ARG A 47 -4.85 5.94 3.64
N PHE A 48 -4.63 4.71 3.18
CA PHE A 48 -3.54 4.38 2.27
C PHE A 48 -3.59 5.18 0.98
N LEU A 49 -4.76 5.25 0.32
CA LEU A 49 -4.92 6.03 -0.91
C LEU A 49 -4.64 7.52 -0.68
N ALA A 50 -5.12 8.08 0.43
CA ALA A 50 -4.86 9.47 0.78
C ALA A 50 -3.38 9.74 1.04
N LEU A 51 -2.68 8.82 1.72
CA LEU A 51 -1.24 8.93 1.99
C LEU A 51 -0.44 8.86 0.70
N ILE A 52 -0.64 7.83 -0.13
CA ILE A 52 0.07 7.67 -1.40
C ILE A 52 -0.16 8.88 -2.30
N LEU A 53 -1.41 9.35 -2.44
CA LEU A 53 -1.72 10.52 -3.27
C LEU A 53 -1.07 11.79 -2.71
N GLY A 54 -1.18 12.02 -1.39
CA GLY A 54 -0.60 13.18 -0.73
C GLY A 54 0.93 13.21 -0.85
N GLU A 55 1.60 12.11 -0.53
CA GLU A 55 3.05 11.94 -0.64
C GLU A 55 3.52 12.10 -2.08
N THR A 56 2.79 11.57 -3.06
CA THR A 56 3.13 11.71 -4.49
C THR A 56 3.00 13.17 -4.93
N VAL A 57 1.90 13.85 -4.60
CA VAL A 57 1.69 15.26 -4.97
C VAL A 57 2.73 16.16 -4.31
N LEU A 58 3.00 15.97 -3.02
CA LEU A 58 4.03 16.73 -2.30
C LEU A 58 5.44 16.44 -2.82
N GLY A 59 5.75 15.19 -3.15
CA GLY A 59 7.03 14.80 -3.74
C GLY A 59 7.24 15.45 -5.11
N LEU A 60 6.22 15.45 -5.97
CA LEU A 60 6.27 16.13 -7.27
C LEU A 60 6.41 17.64 -7.12
N ALA A 61 5.70 18.26 -6.17
CA ALA A 61 5.85 19.67 -5.86
C ALA A 61 7.28 19.99 -5.38
N GLY A 62 7.85 19.16 -4.50
CA GLY A 62 9.24 19.29 -4.06
C GLY A 62 10.23 19.19 -5.22
N ALA A 63 10.06 18.23 -6.12
CA ALA A 63 10.91 18.08 -7.31
C ALA A 63 10.81 19.30 -8.24
N PHE A 64 9.61 19.85 -8.43
CA PHE A 64 9.40 21.06 -9.25
C PHE A 64 10.04 22.32 -8.65
N LEU A 65 10.02 22.44 -7.31
CA LEU A 65 10.59 23.60 -6.60
C LEU A 65 12.11 23.52 -6.39
N GLN A 66 12.71 22.34 -6.59
CA GLN A 66 14.13 22.08 -6.35
C GLN A 66 15.10 23.08 -7.00
N PRO A 67 14.89 23.57 -8.23
CA PRO A 67 15.80 24.55 -8.84
C PRO A 67 15.86 25.91 -8.12
N ASN A 68 14.78 26.28 -7.40
CA ASN A 68 14.63 27.59 -6.79
C ASN A 68 14.70 27.55 -5.25
N TRP A 69 14.60 26.36 -4.67
CA TRP A 69 14.58 26.17 -3.22
C TRP A 69 15.31 24.89 -2.85
N GLN A 70 16.55 25.03 -2.35
CA GLN A 70 17.38 23.88 -1.95
C GLN A 70 16.70 23.01 -0.87
N GLY A 71 15.87 23.62 0.00
CA GLY A 71 15.07 22.89 0.99
C GLY A 71 14.05 21.91 0.38
N ALA A 72 13.65 22.11 -0.88
CA ALA A 72 12.72 21.22 -1.57
C ALA A 72 13.32 19.82 -1.81
N PHE A 73 14.65 19.68 -1.83
CA PHE A 73 15.32 18.38 -1.85
C PHE A 73 14.92 17.53 -0.63
N TRP A 74 14.95 18.11 0.57
CA TRP A 74 14.56 17.40 1.79
C TRP A 74 13.07 17.08 1.83
N LEU A 75 12.24 17.89 1.19
CA LEU A 75 10.82 17.56 1.01
C LEU A 75 10.64 16.30 0.14
N VAL A 76 11.39 16.17 -0.96
CA VAL A 76 11.37 14.95 -1.80
C VAL A 76 11.83 13.74 -0.99
N VAL A 77 12.95 13.85 -0.26
CA VAL A 77 13.45 12.78 0.61
C VAL A 77 12.41 12.38 1.65
N ALA A 78 11.80 13.35 2.34
CA ALA A 78 10.76 13.10 3.33
C ALA A 78 9.53 12.39 2.73
N CYS A 79 9.11 12.78 1.52
CA CYS A 79 8.00 12.12 0.82
C CYS A 79 8.36 10.67 0.43
N MET A 80 9.60 10.41 0.00
CA MET A 80 10.06 9.03 -0.28
C MET A 80 10.10 8.17 0.99
N VAL A 81 10.53 8.73 2.13
CA VAL A 81 10.47 8.05 3.42
C VAL A 81 9.03 7.74 3.81
N GLY A 82 8.13 8.73 3.70
CA GLY A 82 6.70 8.56 3.94
C GLY A 82 6.11 7.45 3.08
N LEU A 83 6.38 7.46 1.78
CA LEU A 83 5.89 6.48 0.82
C LEU A 83 6.41 5.07 1.12
N GLY A 84 7.70 4.92 1.41
CA GLY A 84 8.27 3.64 1.83
C GLY A 84 7.64 3.09 3.11
N ALA A 85 7.43 3.95 4.11
CA ALA A 85 6.75 3.59 5.36
C ALA A 85 5.27 3.23 5.13
N THR A 86 4.55 4.00 4.31
CA THR A 86 3.16 3.77 3.94
C THR A 86 3.00 2.40 3.27
N ILE A 87 3.85 2.05 2.30
CA ILE A 87 3.83 0.73 1.66
C ILE A 87 4.14 -0.39 2.65
N PHE A 88 5.12 -0.19 3.54
CA PHE A 88 5.49 -1.20 4.53
C PHE A 88 4.37 -1.49 5.54
N VAL A 89 3.71 -0.43 6.03
CA VAL A 89 2.61 -0.50 7.01
C VAL A 89 1.33 -1.01 6.35
N TYR A 90 1.07 -0.63 5.10
CA TYR A 90 -0.10 -1.00 4.30
C TYR A 90 0.31 -1.85 3.09
N PRO A 91 0.65 -3.14 3.30
CA PRO A 91 1.15 -4.02 2.23
C PRO A 91 0.00 -4.53 1.34
N PHE A 92 -0.72 -3.60 0.71
CA PHE A 92 -1.75 -3.92 -0.27
C PHE A 92 -1.10 -4.42 -1.56
N ALA A 93 -1.39 -5.67 -1.90
CA ALA A 93 -0.97 -6.27 -3.16
C ALA A 93 -2.15 -6.31 -4.14
N THR A 94 -1.87 -6.15 -5.44
CA THR A 94 -2.90 -6.19 -6.47
C THR A 94 -3.52 -7.60 -6.58
N PRO A 95 -4.76 -7.71 -7.10
CA PRO A 95 -5.39 -9.01 -7.37
C PRO A 95 -4.50 -9.92 -8.22
N GLU A 96 -3.81 -9.36 -9.20
CA GLU A 96 -2.89 -10.07 -10.10
C GLU A 96 -1.72 -10.66 -9.30
N THR A 97 -1.05 -9.88 -8.45
CA THR A 97 0.05 -10.37 -7.60
C THR A 97 -0.43 -11.43 -6.61
N ASN A 98 -1.62 -11.25 -6.01
CA ASN A 98 -2.20 -12.23 -5.10
C ASN A 98 -2.52 -13.56 -5.79
N ARG A 99 -2.98 -13.52 -7.05
CA ARG A 99 -3.21 -14.73 -7.87
C ARG A 99 -1.91 -15.45 -8.22
N MET A 100 -0.86 -14.71 -8.53
CA MET A 100 0.43 -15.28 -8.93
C MET A 100 1.20 -15.89 -7.75
N LEU A 101 1.25 -15.20 -6.61
CA LEU A 101 2.14 -15.56 -5.50
C LEU A 101 1.40 -16.12 -4.28
N GLY A 102 0.09 -15.95 -4.21
CA GLY A 102 -0.70 -16.15 -3.01
C GLY A 102 -0.58 -14.96 -2.04
N MET A 103 -1.60 -14.79 -1.20
CA MET A 103 -1.78 -13.59 -0.37
C MET A 103 -0.61 -13.34 0.60
N ARG A 104 -0.03 -14.40 1.18
CA ARG A 104 1.08 -14.26 2.15
C ARG A 104 2.37 -13.76 1.49
N ARG A 105 2.76 -14.36 0.36
CA ARG A 105 3.97 -13.97 -0.38
C ARG A 105 3.79 -12.60 -1.01
N ALA A 106 2.60 -12.30 -1.53
CA ALA A 106 2.28 -10.99 -2.08
C ALA A 106 2.43 -9.86 -1.03
N ARG A 107 1.95 -10.07 0.20
CA ARG A 107 2.17 -9.11 1.31
C ARG A 107 3.65 -8.97 1.68
N SER A 108 4.39 -10.09 1.71
CA SER A 108 5.83 -10.05 1.99
C SER A 108 6.59 -9.26 0.92
N LEU A 109 6.21 -9.43 -0.35
CA LEU A 109 6.78 -8.71 -1.47
C LEU A 109 6.47 -7.21 -1.37
N ALA A 110 5.24 -6.83 -1.02
CA ALA A 110 4.88 -5.43 -0.80
C ALA A 110 5.67 -4.79 0.36
N ARG A 111 5.93 -5.53 1.44
CA ARG A 111 6.81 -5.03 2.53
C ARG A 111 8.24 -4.85 2.05
N ALA A 112 8.76 -5.81 1.30
CA ALA A 112 10.12 -5.73 0.75
C ALA A 112 10.28 -4.53 -0.20
N SER A 113 9.26 -4.22 -1.02
CA SER A 113 9.30 -3.01 -1.86
C SER A 113 9.27 -1.74 -1.02
N GLY A 114 8.49 -1.68 0.07
CA GLY A 114 8.53 -0.56 1.02
C GLY A 114 9.93 -0.34 1.62
N VAL A 115 10.60 -1.42 2.05
CA VAL A 115 11.99 -1.37 2.55
C VAL A 115 12.95 -0.87 1.46
N LEU A 116 12.79 -1.32 0.22
CA LEU A 116 13.61 -0.86 -0.89
C LEU A 116 13.46 0.64 -1.13
N VAL A 117 12.23 1.19 -1.08
CA VAL A 117 11.99 2.64 -1.19
C VAL A 117 12.67 3.39 -0.05
N LEU A 118 12.60 2.88 1.19
CA LEU A 118 13.30 3.49 2.33
C LEU A 118 14.82 3.49 2.14
N ALA A 119 15.39 2.40 1.63
CA ALA A 119 16.82 2.33 1.33
C ALA A 119 17.22 3.32 0.23
N MET A 120 16.39 3.50 -0.80
CA MET A 120 16.60 4.51 -1.84
C MET A 120 16.53 5.93 -1.27
N ALA A 121 15.59 6.21 -0.38
CA ALA A 121 15.48 7.51 0.30
C ALA A 121 16.71 7.81 1.16
N ALA A 122 17.20 6.81 1.91
CA ALA A 122 18.41 6.92 2.70
C ALA A 122 19.65 7.16 1.82
N PHE A 123 19.77 6.45 0.71
CA PHE A 123 20.84 6.69 -0.27
C PHE A 123 20.76 8.12 -0.85
N LEU A 124 19.58 8.55 -1.27
CA LEU A 124 19.37 9.89 -1.80
C LEU A 124 19.78 10.96 -0.78
N ALA A 125 19.44 10.79 0.49
CA ALA A 125 19.84 11.71 1.56
C ALA A 125 21.36 11.90 1.71
N THR A 126 22.17 10.94 1.25
CA THR A 126 23.65 11.08 1.24
C THR A 126 24.16 11.88 0.04
N GLN A 127 23.38 12.02 -1.02
CA GLN A 127 23.72 12.70 -2.26
C GLN A 127 23.35 14.19 -2.21
N LEU A 128 23.63 14.86 -1.09
CA LEU A 128 23.25 16.26 -0.85
C LEU A 128 23.56 17.12 -2.10
N PRO A 129 22.58 17.84 -2.66
CA PRO A 129 22.85 18.72 -3.79
C PRO A 129 23.77 19.85 -3.30
N SER A 130 25.02 19.79 -3.75
CA SER A 130 26.05 20.82 -3.58
C SER A 130 25.66 22.12 -4.26
#